data_AF-A0A293NL09-F1
#
_entry.id   AF-A0A293NL09-F1
#
_cell.length_a   1.000
_cell.length_b   1.000
_cell.length_c   1.000
_cell.angle_alpha   90.00
_cell.angle_beta   90.00
_cell.angle_gamma   90.00
#
_symmetry.space_group_name_H-M   'P 1'
#
loop_
_entity.id
_entity.type
_entity.pdbx_description
1 polymer ?
#
loop_
_entity_poly.entity_id
_entity_poly.type
_entity_poly.pdbx_seq_one_letter_code
_entity_poly.pdbx_strand_id
1 'polypeptide(L)'
;MDREKVLYLLQEIYFDNIDSGNADLAVEAMHSDVVWVHTQVWEHDGHNRDSLDTLSGREELRAFLTSRIPEMQKEGIEHKVHKVIVDGKEGAFQAQVIGPDGDAKDFFGWIELRDGKIGRYRVIPH
;
A
#
# COMPACT_ATOMS: atom_id res chain seq x y z
N MET A 1 12.88 6.45 -14.96
CA MET A 1 12.22 6.73 -13.67
C MET A 1 13.20 6.37 -12.57
N ASP A 2 13.16 7.09 -11.46
CA ASP A 2 14.08 6.84 -10.36
C ASP A 2 13.46 5.86 -9.36
N ARG A 3 14.22 4.81 -9.02
CA ARG A 3 13.88 3.84 -7.96
C ARG A 3 13.62 4.56 -6.64
N GLU A 4 14.38 5.62 -6.35
CA GLU A 4 14.27 6.40 -5.12
C GLU A 4 12.93 7.11 -5.01
N LYS A 5 12.42 7.66 -6.13
CA LYS A 5 11.10 8.28 -6.15
C LYS A 5 9.98 7.29 -5.85
N VAL A 6 10.05 6.09 -6.43
CA VAL A 6 9.05 5.05 -6.18
C VAL A 6 9.13 4.57 -4.72
N LEU A 7 10.33 4.38 -4.19
CA LEU A 7 10.53 4.04 -2.78
C LEU A 7 9.97 5.13 -1.86
N TYR A 8 10.20 6.40 -2.16
CA TYR A 8 9.64 7.54 -1.41
C TYR A 8 8.11 7.54 -1.42
N LEU A 9 7.48 7.33 -2.58
CA LEU A 9 6.02 7.25 -2.68
C LEU A 9 5.45 6.07 -1.89
N LEU A 10 6.09 4.90 -1.96
CA LEU A 10 5.61 3.68 -1.31
C LEU A 10 5.89 3.68 0.20
N GLN A 11 7.13 3.86 0.62
CA GLN A 11 7.50 3.80 2.03
C GLN A 11 7.10 5.08 2.75
N GLU A 12 7.72 6.20 2.41
CA GLU A 12 7.64 7.44 3.22
C GLU A 12 6.27 8.12 3.15
N ILE A 13 5.62 8.09 1.98
CA ILE A 13 4.28 8.67 1.85
C ILE A 13 3.21 7.64 2.16
N TYR A 14 3.16 6.50 1.46
CA TYR A 14 2.01 5.60 1.59
C TYR A 14 2.04 4.77 2.89
N PHE A 15 3.02 3.90 3.04
CA PHE A 15 3.07 2.93 4.13
C PHE A 15 3.33 3.56 5.50
N ASP A 16 4.32 4.45 5.63
CA ASP A 16 4.64 5.11 6.91
C ASP A 16 3.44 5.92 7.44
N ASN A 17 2.62 6.52 6.55
CA ASN A 17 1.41 7.23 6.97
C ASN A 17 0.25 6.28 7.30
N ILE A 18 0.15 5.11 6.67
CA ILE A 18 -0.78 4.06 7.12
C ILE A 18 -0.38 3.60 8.53
N ASP A 19 0.90 3.30 8.72
CA ASP A 19 1.47 2.76 9.96
C ASP A 19 1.47 3.78 11.11
N SER A 20 1.40 5.08 10.81
CA SER A 20 1.28 6.15 11.81
C SER A 20 -0.13 6.71 11.96
N GLY A 21 -1.13 6.13 11.29
CA GLY A 21 -2.53 6.50 11.50
C GLY A 21 -3.07 7.63 10.63
N ASN A 22 -2.36 8.05 9.58
CA ASN A 22 -2.66 9.24 8.79
C ASN A 22 -3.13 8.93 7.36
N ALA A 23 -4.42 8.63 7.20
CA ALA A 23 -5.03 8.36 5.90
C ALA A 23 -4.85 9.51 4.89
N ASP A 24 -4.91 10.76 5.36
CA ASP A 24 -4.85 11.96 4.51
C ASP A 24 -3.47 12.12 3.85
N LEU A 25 -2.40 11.88 4.60
CA LEU A 25 -1.05 11.90 4.06
C LEU A 25 -0.74 10.65 3.23
N ALA A 26 -1.26 9.48 3.62
CA ALA A 26 -1.04 8.24 2.86
C ALA A 26 -1.50 8.35 1.41
N VAL A 27 -2.69 8.92 1.18
CA VAL A 27 -3.24 9.06 -0.18
C VAL A 27 -2.51 10.08 -1.04
N GLU A 28 -1.61 10.90 -0.48
CA GLU A 28 -0.82 11.84 -1.29
C GLU A 28 0.17 11.16 -2.23
N ALA A 29 0.53 9.90 -1.98
CA ALA A 29 1.30 9.07 -2.91
C ALA A 29 0.53 8.75 -4.20
N MET A 30 -0.80 8.84 -4.16
CA MET A 30 -1.71 8.34 -5.17
C MET A 30 -2.18 9.47 -6.09
N HIS A 31 -2.30 9.17 -7.37
CA HIS A 31 -2.90 10.06 -8.35
C HIS A 31 -4.41 10.21 -8.07
N SER A 32 -5.02 11.33 -8.47
CA SER A 32 -6.44 11.62 -8.17
C SER A 32 -7.40 10.56 -8.71
N ASP A 33 -7.06 9.93 -9.83
CA ASP A 33 -7.83 8.88 -10.52
C ASP A 33 -7.25 7.47 -10.34
N VAL A 34 -6.51 7.23 -9.25
CA VAL A 34 -5.85 5.93 -9.00
C VAL A 34 -6.82 4.76 -9.10
N VAL A 35 -6.39 3.67 -9.74
CA VAL A 35 -7.05 2.36 -9.62
C VAL A 35 -6.27 1.53 -8.61
N TRP A 36 -6.88 1.26 -7.46
CA TRP A 36 -6.24 0.56 -6.36
C TRP A 36 -6.88 -0.82 -6.20
N VAL A 37 -6.08 -1.87 -6.32
CA VAL A 37 -6.50 -3.27 -6.20
C VAL A 37 -5.65 -3.94 -5.14
N HIS A 38 -6.27 -4.51 -4.12
CA HIS A 38 -5.52 -5.09 -3.01
C HIS A 38 -6.14 -6.40 -2.57
N THR A 39 -5.31 -7.43 -2.57
CA THR A 39 -5.65 -8.71 -1.94
C THR A 39 -5.12 -8.67 -0.51
N GLN A 40 -5.96 -9.00 0.47
CA GLN A 40 -5.59 -8.94 1.89
C GLN A 40 -4.32 -9.77 2.18
N VAL A 41 -3.36 -9.16 2.88
CA VAL A 41 -2.05 -9.78 3.22
C VAL A 41 -2.03 -10.25 4.68
N TRP A 42 -2.43 -9.37 5.61
CA TRP A 42 -2.55 -9.68 7.02
C TRP A 42 -3.98 -10.10 7.35
N GLU A 43 -4.16 -11.31 7.87
CA GLU A 43 -5.49 -11.83 8.22
C GLU A 43 -5.85 -11.33 9.61
N HIS A 44 -6.82 -10.41 9.68
CA HIS A 44 -7.45 -9.98 10.93
C HIS A 44 -8.95 -9.73 10.67
N ASP A 45 -9.76 -9.74 11.73
CA ASP A 45 -11.21 -9.47 11.68
C ASP A 45 -12.04 -10.32 10.71
N GLY A 46 -11.68 -11.61 10.55
CA GLY A 46 -12.44 -12.55 9.72
C GLY A 46 -12.34 -12.32 8.21
N HIS A 47 -11.49 -11.38 7.77
CA HIS A 47 -11.10 -11.23 6.37
C HIS A 47 -9.99 -12.24 6.04
N ASN A 48 -10.23 -13.08 5.03
CA ASN A 48 -9.27 -14.08 4.56
C ASN A 48 -8.54 -13.58 3.30
N ARG A 49 -7.50 -14.31 2.87
CA ARG A 49 -6.69 -14.01 1.66
C ARG A 49 -7.49 -13.94 0.34
N ASP A 50 -8.79 -14.23 0.35
CA ASP A 50 -9.66 -14.16 -0.82
C ASP A 50 -10.37 -12.80 -0.96
N SER A 51 -10.29 -11.90 0.03
CA SER A 51 -10.87 -10.57 -0.08
C SER A 51 -10.02 -9.69 -1.00
N LEU A 52 -10.61 -9.35 -2.14
CA LEU A 52 -10.07 -8.44 -3.14
C LEU A 52 -10.82 -7.13 -3.07
N ASP A 53 -10.16 -6.07 -2.64
CA ASP A 53 -10.68 -4.72 -2.72
C ASP A 53 -10.30 -4.09 -4.06
N THR A 54 -11.22 -3.36 -4.68
CA THR A 54 -10.98 -2.57 -5.89
C THR A 54 -11.63 -1.21 -5.72
N LEU A 55 -10.81 -0.16 -5.68
CA LEU A 55 -11.22 1.22 -5.46
C LEU A 55 -10.79 2.09 -6.65
N SER A 56 -11.63 3.06 -7.00
CA SER A 56 -11.43 3.96 -8.12
C SER A 56 -11.42 5.42 -7.65
N GLY A 57 -10.22 5.99 -7.61
CA GLY A 57 -9.99 7.38 -7.25
C GLY A 57 -9.48 7.55 -5.83
N ARG A 58 -8.78 8.68 -5.63
CA ARG A 58 -8.09 8.97 -4.39
C ARG A 58 -9.02 9.21 -3.20
N GLU A 59 -10.18 9.81 -3.44
CA GLU A 59 -11.18 10.08 -2.38
C GLU A 59 -11.79 8.79 -1.83
N GLU A 60 -12.07 7.81 -2.70
CA GLU A 60 -12.58 6.51 -2.29
C GLU A 60 -11.53 5.75 -1.47
N LEU A 61 -10.27 5.75 -1.94
CA LEU A 61 -9.16 5.16 -1.20
C LEU A 61 -8.97 5.84 0.17
N ARG A 62 -9.08 7.17 0.25
CA ARG A 62 -8.98 7.91 1.51
C ARG A 62 -10.05 7.48 2.51
N ALA A 63 -11.30 7.36 2.06
CA ALA A 63 -12.41 6.92 2.91
C ALA A 63 -12.20 5.48 3.40
N PHE A 64 -11.76 4.59 2.51
CA PHE A 64 -11.39 3.21 2.85
C PHE A 64 -10.28 3.17 3.91
N LEU A 65 -9.16 3.85 3.68
CA LEU A 65 -8.04 3.88 4.63
C LEU A 65 -8.45 4.48 5.98
N THR A 66 -9.26 5.53 5.98
CA THR A 66 -9.80 6.14 7.21
C THR A 66 -10.58 5.11 8.05
N SER A 67 -11.29 4.20 7.40
CA SER A 67 -12.03 3.13 8.09
C SER A 67 -11.14 1.98 8.56
N ARG A 68 -10.09 1.63 7.81
CA ARG A 68 -9.24 0.45 8.05
C ARG A 68 -8.07 0.70 9.00
N ILE A 69 -7.44 1.87 8.89
CA ILE A 69 -6.25 2.22 9.68
C ILE A 69 -6.45 2.03 11.19
N PRO A 70 -7.59 2.40 11.81
CA PRO A 70 -7.79 2.17 13.24
C PRO A 70 -7.71 0.70 13.67
N GLU A 71 -8.07 -0.25 12.80
CA GLU A 71 -7.91 -1.69 13.07
C GLU A 71 -6.43 -2.08 12.96
N MET A 72 -5.76 -1.65 11.89
CA MET A 72 -4.33 -1.91 11.67
C MET A 72 -3.46 -1.37 12.83
N GLN A 73 -3.80 -0.19 13.38
CA GLN A 73 -3.15 0.39 14.55
C GLN A 73 -3.32 -0.45 15.82
N LYS A 74 -4.48 -1.11 15.99
CA LYS A 74 -4.71 -2.01 17.14
C LYS A 74 -3.91 -3.30 17.00
N GLU A 75 -3.81 -3.83 15.78
CA GLU A 75 -2.99 -5.01 15.45
C GLU A 75 -1.49 -4.73 15.60
N GLY A 76 -1.07 -3.46 15.53
CA GLY A 76 0.33 -3.06 15.71
C GLY A 76 1.22 -3.56 14.57
N ILE A 77 0.68 -3.60 13.36
CA ILE A 77 1.42 -4.02 12.16
C ILE A 77 2.15 -2.84 11.52
N GLU A 78 3.31 -3.13 10.92
CA GLU A 78 4.13 -2.16 10.18
C GLU A 78 4.49 -2.69 8.79
N HIS A 79 4.62 -1.80 7.81
CA HIS A 79 4.96 -2.14 6.44
C HIS A 79 6.40 -1.76 6.12
N LYS A 80 7.12 -2.69 5.47
CA LYS A 80 8.49 -2.45 5.01
C LYS A 80 8.69 -2.80 3.55
N VAL A 81 9.05 -1.81 2.74
CA VAL A 81 9.47 -2.00 1.34
C VAL A 81 10.94 -2.42 1.31
N HIS A 82 11.22 -3.57 0.71
CA HIS A 82 12.57 -4.14 0.61
C HIS A 82 13.23 -3.88 -0.74
N LYS A 83 12.45 -4.04 -1.81
CA LYS A 83 12.97 -3.97 -3.17
C LYS A 83 11.98 -3.26 -4.08
N VAL A 84 12.52 -2.43 -4.96
CA VAL A 84 11.78 -1.73 -6.01
C VAL A 84 12.51 -1.94 -7.32
N ILE A 85 11.78 -2.36 -8.35
CA ILE A 85 12.24 -2.46 -9.74
C ILE A 85 11.37 -1.54 -10.58
N VAL A 86 11.99 -0.85 -11.52
CA VAL A 86 11.38 0.23 -12.28
C VAL A 86 11.79 0.10 -13.74
N ASP A 87 10.82 0.19 -14.65
CA ASP A 87 11.04 0.38 -16.08
C ASP A 87 10.07 1.43 -16.63
N GLY A 88 10.60 2.52 -17.18
CA GLY A 88 9.77 3.60 -17.73
C GLY A 88 8.79 4.20 -16.70
N LYS A 89 7.49 3.95 -16.88
CA LYS A 89 6.41 4.40 -15.98
C LYS A 89 5.88 3.28 -15.08
N GLU A 90 6.42 2.08 -15.22
CA GLU A 90 5.94 0.88 -14.57
C GLU A 90 6.95 0.42 -13.51
N GLY A 91 6.46 -0.22 -12.46
CA GLY A 91 7.32 -0.73 -11.41
C GLY A 91 6.69 -1.87 -10.63
N ALA A 92 7.57 -2.65 -10.01
CA ALA A 92 7.19 -3.69 -9.07
C ALA A 92 7.94 -3.49 -7.76
N PHE A 93 7.31 -3.86 -6.65
CA PHE A 93 7.95 -3.83 -5.35
C PHE A 93 7.68 -5.11 -4.56
N GLN A 94 8.63 -5.44 -3.70
CA GLN A 94 8.51 -6.46 -2.66
C GLN A 94 8.49 -5.75 -1.32
N ALA A 95 7.53 -6.12 -0.48
CA ALA A 95 7.37 -5.58 0.86
C ALA A 95 6.93 -6.66 1.84
N GLN A 96 6.95 -6.32 3.12
CA GLN A 96 6.47 -7.15 4.22
C GLN A 96 5.52 -6.37 5.11
N VAL A 97 4.53 -7.07 5.65
CA VAL A 97 3.78 -6.65 6.84
C VAL A 97 4.40 -7.37 8.03
N ILE A 98 4.84 -6.63 9.04
CA ILE A 98 5.50 -7.13 10.24
C ILE A 98 4.55 -6.93 11.42
N GLY A 99 4.21 -7.99 12.12
CA GLY A 99 3.39 -7.96 13.33
C GLY A 99 4.20 -7.63 14.59
N PRO A 100 3.51 -7.36 15.71
CA PRO A 100 4.14 -6.91 16.96
C PRO A 100 5.10 -7.93 17.57
N ASP A 101 4.86 -9.23 17.32
CA ASP A 101 5.70 -10.33 17.79
C ASP A 101 6.87 -10.65 16.85
N GLY A 102 7.02 -9.88 15.76
CA GLY A 102 8.07 -10.05 14.74
C GLY A 102 7.73 -11.03 13.62
N ASP A 103 6.55 -11.66 13.66
CA ASP A 103 6.03 -12.44 12.55
C ASP A 103 5.82 -11.54 11.32
N ALA A 104 6.30 -11.97 10.15
CA ALA A 104 6.22 -11.17 8.94
C ALA A 104 5.57 -11.95 7.79
N LYS A 105 4.75 -11.24 6.98
CA LYS A 105 4.15 -11.77 5.74
C LYS A 105 4.64 -10.95 4.54
N ASP A 106 5.24 -11.65 3.58
CA ASP A 106 5.67 -11.05 2.31
C ASP A 106 4.49 -10.75 1.39
N PHE A 107 4.62 -9.69 0.61
CA PHE A 107 3.72 -9.39 -0.50
C PHE A 107 4.45 -8.67 -1.64
N PHE A 108 3.84 -8.75 -2.82
CA PHE A 108 4.32 -8.08 -4.02
C PHE A 108 3.28 -7.07 -4.49
N GLY A 109 3.77 -5.96 -5.03
CA GLY A 109 2.93 -4.97 -5.69
C GLY A 109 3.43 -4.60 -7.06
N TRP A 110 2.48 -4.29 -7.95
CA TRP A 110 2.70 -3.68 -9.25
C TRP A 110 2.12 -2.26 -9.25
N ILE A 111 2.84 -1.33 -9.87
CA ILE A 111 2.42 0.06 -9.98
C ILE A 111 2.63 0.62 -11.39
N GLU A 112 1.78 1.59 -11.74
CA GLU A 112 2.00 2.50 -12.86
C GLU A 112 2.00 3.93 -12.33
N LEU A 113 2.98 4.74 -12.73
CA LEU A 113 3.04 6.15 -12.37
C LEU A 113 2.31 7.03 -13.40
N ARG A 114 1.63 8.04 -12.87
CA ARG A 114 0.96 9.13 -13.62
C ARG A 114 1.25 10.44 -12.91
N ASP A 115 1.76 11.42 -13.66
CA ASP A 115 2.10 12.76 -13.15
C ASP A 115 2.94 12.75 -11.86
N GLY A 116 3.83 11.76 -11.77
CA GLY A 116 4.74 11.59 -10.65
C GLY A 116 4.12 10.97 -9.39
N LYS A 117 2.87 10.51 -9.44
CA LYS A 117 2.16 9.77 -8.40
C LYS A 117 1.75 8.37 -8.88
N ILE A 118 1.29 7.51 -7.99
CA ILE A 118 0.83 6.15 -8.32
C ILE A 118 -0.59 6.23 -8.92
N GLY A 119 -0.73 5.88 -10.20
CA GLY A 119 -2.00 5.87 -10.94
C GLY A 119 -2.64 4.48 -11.06
N ARG A 120 -1.86 3.41 -10.97
CA ARG A 120 -2.36 2.06 -10.71
C ARG A 120 -1.58 1.43 -9.60
N TYR A 121 -2.27 0.69 -8.75
CA TYR A 121 -1.68 -0.07 -7.66
C TYR A 121 -2.35 -1.43 -7.61
N ARG A 122 -1.57 -2.51 -7.63
CA ARG A 122 -2.07 -3.87 -7.45
C ARG A 122 -1.20 -4.64 -6.49
N VAL A 123 -1.76 -5.13 -5.38
CA VAL A 123 -1.06 -5.99 -4.43
C VAL A 123 -1.61 -7.41 -4.41
N ILE A 124 -0.67 -8.36 -4.30
CA ILE A 124 -0.91 -9.78 -4.13
C ILE A 124 -0.05 -10.32 -2.97
N PRO A 125 -0.62 -11.12 -2.05
CA PRO A 125 0.16 -11.78 -1.00
C PRO A 125 1.07 -12.86 -1.60
N HIS A 126 2.20 -13.11 -0.96
CA HIS A 126 3.12 -14.21 -1.27
C HIS A 126 2.82 -15.44 -0.41
#